data_AF-A0A523R161-F1
#
_entry.id   AF-A0A523R161-F1
#
_cell.length_a   1.000
_cell.length_b   1.000
_cell.length_c   1.000
_cell.angle_alpha   90.00
_cell.angle_beta   90.00
_cell.angle_gamma   90.00
#
_symmetry.space_group_name_H-M   'P 1'
#
loop_
_entity.id
_entity.type
_entity.pdbx_description
1 polymer ?
#
loop_
_entity_poly.entity_id
_entity_poly.type
_entity_poly.pdbx_seq_one_letter_code
_entity_poly.pdbx_strand_id
1 'polypeptide(L)' 'METALEYKTKQQAEILARLKGNHRVSRIRVAAPEECRVGLTIQGVYSKGDAPTVPVIGCSRPGGCICTYEPVLNDIYP' A
#
# COMPACT_ATOMS: atom_id res chain seq x y z
N MET A 1 -11.57 -21.78 5.52
CA MET A 1 -12.09 -20.41 5.72
C MET A 1 -10.89 -19.49 5.63
N GLU A 2 -10.69 -18.82 4.51
CA GLU A 2 -9.65 -17.78 4.40
C GLU A 2 -9.92 -16.70 5.46
N THR A 3 -8.91 -16.37 6.25
CA THR A 3 -9.07 -15.36 7.30
C THR A 3 -9.15 -13.98 6.68
N ALA A 4 -9.87 -13.05 7.31
CA ALA A 4 -9.99 -11.67 6.82
C ALA A 4 -8.62 -10.97 6.62
N LEU A 5 -7.59 -11.42 7.34
CA LEU A 5 -6.21 -10.95 7.21
C LEU A 5 -5.55 -11.41 5.90
N GLU A 6 -5.72 -12.69 5.53
CA GLU A 6 -5.17 -13.26 4.29
C GLU A 6 -5.81 -12.61 3.06
N TYR A 7 -7.14 -12.47 3.06
CA TYR A 7 -7.88 -11.80 1.98
C TYR A 7 -7.42 -10.35 1.77
N LYS A 8 -7.20 -9.61 2.86
CA LYS A 8 -6.73 -8.22 2.80
C LYS A 8 -5.29 -8.11 2.32
N THR A 9 -4.44 -9.05 2.71
CA THR A 9 -3.04 -9.12 2.25
C THR A 9 -2.97 -9.36 0.75
N LYS A 10 -3.78 -10.29 0.24
CA LYS A 10 -3.88 -10.56 -1.18
C LYS A 10 -4.35 -9.33 -1.96
N GLN A 11 -5.41 -8.65 -1.49
CA GLN A 11 -5.88 -7.40 -2.10
C GLN A 11 -4.79 -6.31 -2.17
N GLN A 12 -4.04 -6.10 -1.09
CA GLN A 12 -2.95 -5.12 -1.05
C GLN A 12 -1.86 -5.45 -2.08
N ALA A 13 -1.48 -6.73 -2.20
CA ALA A 13 -0.53 -7.19 -3.19
C ALA A 13 -1.04 -7.00 -4.63
N GLU A 14 -2.31 -7.28 -4.89
CA GLU A 14 -2.93 -7.05 -6.21
C GLU A 14 -2.99 -5.57 -6.57
N ILE A 15 -3.36 -4.70 -5.62
CA ILE A 15 -3.36 -3.24 -5.80
C ILE A 15 -1.94 -2.76 -6.13
N LEU A 16 -0.95 -3.18 -5.35
CA LEU A 16 0.44 -2.82 -5.57
C LEU A 16 0.92 -3.26 -6.96
N ALA A 17 0.63 -4.50 -7.37
CA ALA A 17 0.98 -5.01 -8.69
C ALA A 17 0.34 -4.17 -9.82
N ARG A 18 -0.94 -3.81 -9.68
CA ARG A 18 -1.65 -2.93 -10.63
C ARG A 18 -1.01 -1.55 -10.73
N LEU A 19 -0.61 -0.96 -9.60
CA LEU A 19 0.05 0.35 -9.57
C LEU A 19 1.46 0.30 -10.17
N LYS A 20 2.23 -0.77 -9.91
CA LYS A 20 3.55 -0.99 -10.53
C LYS A 20 3.44 -1.18 -12.04
N GLY A 21 2.40 -1.87 -12.52
CA GLY A 21 2.16 -2.10 -13.95
C GLY A 21 1.60 -0.91 -14.72
N ASN A 22 1.04 0.10 -14.05
CA ASN A 22 0.46 1.25 -14.72
C ASN A 22 1.55 2.27 -15.13
N HIS A 23 1.69 2.55 -16.42
CA HIS A 23 2.67 3.51 -16.94
C HIS A 23 2.44 4.96 -16.45
N ARG A 24 1.18 5.35 -16.20
CA ARG A 24 0.81 6.72 -15.76
C ARG A 24 1.22 7.01 -14.32
N VAL A 25 1.32 5.98 -13.50
CA VAL A 25 1.83 6.10 -12.14
C VAL A 25 3.32 6.40 -12.27
N SER A 26 3.83 7.38 -11.52
CA SER A 26 5.26 7.67 -11.45
C SER A 26 5.83 7.15 -10.14
N ARG A 27 5.10 7.40 -9.05
CA ARG A 27 5.45 6.94 -7.70
C ARG A 27 4.24 6.34 -7.00
N ILE A 28 4.48 5.56 -5.96
CA ILE A 28 3.46 4.93 -5.14
C ILE A 28 3.60 5.51 -3.74
N ARG A 29 2.57 6.20 -3.29
CA ARG A 29 2.48 6.68 -1.91
C ARG A 29 1.86 5.59 -1.04
N VAL A 30 2.49 5.31 0.09
CA VAL A 30 1.89 4.51 1.16
C VAL A 30 1.32 5.49 2.17
N ALA A 31 -0.01 5.51 2.27
CA ALA A 31 -0.71 6.30 3.28
C ALA A 31 -1.06 5.41 4.46
N ALA A 32 -0.77 5.91 5.66
CA ALA A 32 -1.20 5.29 6.90
C ALA A 32 -2.08 6.26 7.66
N PRO A 33 -3.17 5.78 8.27
CA PRO A 33 -3.94 6.59 9.21
C PRO A 33 -3.17 6.75 10.53
N GLU A 34 -3.44 7.84 11.24
CA GLU A 34 -2.72 8.24 12.47
C GLU A 34 -2.78 7.18 13.58
N GLU A 35 -3.84 6.38 13.58
CA GLU A 35 -4.07 5.27 14.50
C GLU A 35 -3.19 4.02 14.23
N CYS A 36 -2.32 4.03 13.21
CA CYS A 36 -1.44 2.93 12.85
C CYS A 36 0.04 3.30 13.00
N ARG A 37 0.62 3.09 14.19
CA ARG A 37 2.05 3.39 14.46
C ARG A 37 3.01 2.75 13.46
N VAL A 38 2.79 1.48 13.12
CA VAL A 38 3.62 0.76 12.16
C VAL A 38 3.50 1.36 10.77
N GLY A 39 2.26 1.68 10.35
CA GLY A 39 1.98 2.38 9.10
C GLY A 39 2.67 3.74 9.03
N LEU A 40 2.66 4.51 10.13
CA LEU A 40 3.32 5.82 10.21
C LEU A 40 4.85 5.74 10.06
N THR A 41 5.48 4.59 10.33
CA THR A 41 6.92 4.40 10.11
C THR A 41 7.25 4.12 8.64
N ILE A 42 6.33 3.48 7.91
CA ILE A 42 6.52 3.09 6.51
C ILE A 42 5.78 4.00 5.52
N GLN A 43 5.03 4.98 6.02
CA GLN A 43 4.33 5.92 5.16
C GLN A 43 5.36 6.77 4.41
N GLY A 44 5.07 7.07 3.16
CA GLY A 44 6.01 7.79 2.31
C GLY A 44 5.68 7.66 0.85
N VAL A 45 6.50 8.30 0.02
CA VAL A 45 6.38 8.23 -1.43
C VAL A 45 7.57 7.43 -1.95
N TYR A 46 7.26 6.31 -2.58
CA TYR A 46 8.25 5.36 -3.07
C TYR A 46 8.24 5.29 -4.59
N SER A 47 9.38 4.96 -5.17
CA SER A 47 9.44 4.51 -6.56
C SER A 47 8.67 3.19 -6.71
N LYS A 48 8.23 2.86 -7.93
CA LYS A 48 7.46 1.62 -8.18
C LYS A 48 8.16 0.36 -7.69
N GLY A 49 9.50 0.31 -7.77
CA GLY A 49 10.29 -0.82 -7.28
C GLY A 49 10.29 -0.92 -5.75
N ASP A 50 10.50 0.21 -5.09
CA ASP A 50 10.82 0.33 -3.65
C ASP A 50 9.62 0.38 -2.71
N ALA A 51 8.40 0.48 -3.25
CA ALA A 51 7.19 0.54 -2.43
C ALA A 51 7.08 -0.72 -1.52
N PRO A 52 7.02 -0.55 -0.19
CA PRO A 52 6.99 -1.67 0.75
C PRO A 52 5.68 -2.44 0.60
N THR A 53 5.73 -3.74 0.84
CA THR A 53 4.52 -4.58 0.84
C THR A 53 3.80 -4.42 2.18
N VAL A 54 2.52 -4.06 2.15
CA VAL A 54 1.65 -4.07 3.31
C VAL A 54 0.66 -5.26 3.24
N PRO A 55 0.30 -5.89 4.36
CA PRO A 55 0.74 -5.64 5.74
C PRO A 55 2.23 -5.91 5.93
N VAL A 56 2.92 -5.03 6.65
CA VAL A 56 4.29 -5.33 7.09
C VAL A 56 4.27 -6.35 8.23
N ILE A 57 5.34 -7.13 8.31
CA ILE A 57 5.58 -8.07 9.41
C ILE A 57 5.55 -7.29 10.73
N GLY A 58 4.68 -7.72 11.66
CA GLY A 58 4.45 -7.01 12.93
C GLY A 58 3.18 -6.15 12.97
N CYS A 59 2.32 -6.18 11.95
CA CYS A 59 1.00 -5.57 12.02
C CYS A 59 0.10 -6.32 13.01
N SER A 60 -0.10 -5.77 14.21
CA SER A 60 -0.91 -6.39 15.29
C SER A 60 -2.41 -6.02 15.23
N ARG A 61 -2.89 -5.42 14.14
CA ARG A 61 -4.29 -4.99 14.07
C ARG A 61 -5.25 -6.16 13.86
N PRO A 62 -6.30 -6.31 14.71
CA PRO A 62 -7.39 -7.23 14.41
C PRO A 62 -8.09 -6.75 13.13
N GLY A 63 -8.17 -7.61 12.10
CA GLY A 63 -8.75 -7.27 10.79
C GLY A 63 -7.78 -6.74 9.73
N GLY A 64 -6.47 -6.78 9.99
CA GLY A 64 -5.42 -6.55 9.01
C GLY A 64 -5.11 -5.08 8.69
N CYS A 65 -4.02 -4.87 7.94
CA CYS A 65 -3.46 -3.55 7.68
C CYS A 65 -4.48 -2.60 7.04
N ILE A 66 -4.56 -1.37 7.53
CA ILE A 66 -5.45 -0.31 7.02
C ILE A 66 -4.70 0.75 6.21
N CYS A 67 -3.40 0.55 6.00
CA CYS A 67 -2.62 1.41 5.11
C CYS A 67 -3.10 1.21 3.67
N THR A 68 -2.98 2.24 2.86
CA THR A 68 -3.44 2.21 1.47
C THR A 68 -2.32 2.63 0.53
N TYR A 69 -2.34 2.08 -0.68
CA TYR A 69 -1.48 2.55 -1.76
C TYR A 69 -2.22 3.59 -2.58
N GLU A 70 -1.58 4.75 -2.75
CA GLU A 70 -2.08 5.83 -3.56
C GLU A 70 -1.15 6.06 -4.76
N PRO A 71 -1.69 6.10 -5.99
CA PRO A 71 -0.89 6.45 -7.17
C PRO A 71 -0.49 7.91 -7.13
N VAL A 72 0.80 8.19 -7.32
CA VAL A 72 1.29 9.53 -7.64
C VAL A 72 1.51 9.58 -9.14
N LEU A 73 0.67 10.35 -9.84
CA LEU A 73 0.76 10.56 -11.28
C LEU A 73 1.73 11.73 -11.55
N ASN A 74 2.59 11.58 -12.55
CA ASN A 74 3.46 12.68 -12.99
C ASN A 74 2.85 13.50 -14.14
N ASP A 75 1.85 12.93 -14.81
CA ASP A 75 1.16 13.55 -15.92
C ASP A 75 -0.34 13.54 -15.62
N ILE A 76 -0.84 14.69 -15.17
CA ILE A 76 -2.27 15.00 -15.13
C ILE A 76 -2.50 15.84 -16.39
N TYR A 77 -2.73 15.18 -17.52
CA TYR A 77 -2.99 15.91 -18.77
C TYR A 77 -4.26 16.78 -18.60
N PRO A 78 -4.28 18.03 -19.12
CA PRO A 78 -5.42 18.96 -19.04
C PRO A 78 -6.70 18.47 -19.71
#